data_AF-A0A928IQ29-F1
#
_entry.id   AF-A0A928IQ29-F1
#
_cell.length_a   1.000
_cell.length_b   1.000
_cell.length_c   1.000
_cell.angle_alpha   90.00
_cell.angle_beta   90.00
_cell.angle_gamma   90.00
#
_symmetry.space_group_name_H-M   'P 1'
#
loop_
_entity.id
_entity.type
_entity.pdbx_description
1 polymer ?
#
loop_
_entity_poly.entity_id
_entity_poly.type
_entity_poly.pdbx_seq_one_letter_code
_entity_poly.pdbx_strand_id
1 'polypeptide(L)'
;MKLKVTPVLDPQFAPMSVVCRDFEEAVKADGQDVVIGVVRNNEYTSVYKTRIYKEGTGKDEENYRYIERLVKTMLWVYGGYKIILAGAPVLGERIVAAYKDGGEREFDYKFMERVYEKPFEVVLTDLANAPERYETASPIGRHLDGCRI
;
A
#
# COMPACT_ATOMS: atom_id res chain seq x y z
N MET A 1 -17.53 30.58 -4.21
CA MET A 1 -18.23 29.80 -5.26
C MET A 1 -19.46 29.16 -4.63
N LYS A 2 -20.68 29.51 -5.05
CA LYS A 2 -21.91 28.92 -4.49
C LYS A 2 -22.41 27.87 -5.49
N LEU A 3 -22.27 26.59 -5.14
CA LEU A 3 -22.69 25.50 -6.02
C LEU A 3 -24.21 25.51 -6.17
N LYS A 4 -24.71 25.23 -7.39
CA LYS A 4 -26.15 25.12 -7.67
C LYS A 4 -26.79 23.92 -6.93
N VAL A 5 -26.00 22.88 -6.68
CA VAL A 5 -26.34 21.74 -5.84
C VAL A 5 -25.17 21.51 -4.91
N THR A 6 -25.40 21.57 -3.60
CA THR A 6 -24.40 21.20 -2.61
C THR A 6 -24.47 19.67 -2.45
N PRO A 7 -23.46 18.92 -2.92
CA PRO A 7 -23.45 17.47 -2.69
C PRO A 7 -23.35 17.20 -1.19
N VAL A 8 -24.18 16.30 -0.68
CA VAL A 8 -24.10 15.81 0.70
C VAL A 8 -23.14 14.63 0.70
N LEU A 9 -22.25 14.57 1.69
CA LEU A 9 -21.37 13.42 1.88
C LEU A 9 -22.18 12.20 2.31
N ASP A 10 -21.72 11.01 1.90
CA ASP A 10 -22.26 9.77 2.44
C ASP A 10 -22.13 9.78 3.98
N PRO A 11 -23.19 9.49 4.75
CA PRO A 11 -23.12 9.46 6.22
C PRO A 11 -22.06 8.51 6.79
N GLN A 12 -21.65 7.50 6.02
CA GLN A 12 -20.61 6.54 6.37
C GLN A 12 -19.23 6.94 5.84
N PHE A 13 -19.10 8.08 5.15
CA PHE A 13 -17.84 8.57 4.64
C PHE A 13 -16.86 8.86 5.79
N ALA A 14 -15.74 8.14 5.78
CA ALA A 14 -14.61 8.37 6.67
C ALA A 14 -13.38 8.78 5.83
N PRO A 15 -12.90 10.03 5.95
CA PRO A 15 -11.75 10.48 5.16
C PRO A 15 -10.46 9.79 5.64
N MET A 16 -9.87 8.97 4.76
CA MET A 16 -8.61 8.27 5.07
C MET A 16 -7.48 9.22 5.46
N SER A 17 -7.46 10.45 4.93
CA SER A 17 -6.45 11.45 5.29
C SER A 17 -6.48 11.84 6.78
N VAL A 18 -7.65 11.82 7.42
CA VAL A 18 -7.77 12.07 8.87
C VAL A 18 -7.27 10.85 9.64
N VAL A 19 -7.67 9.65 9.22
CA VAL A 19 -7.21 8.39 9.81
C VAL A 19 -5.68 8.29 9.76
N CYS A 20 -5.05 8.55 8.62
CA CYS A 20 -3.59 8.50 8.49
C CYS A 20 -2.91 9.49 9.44
N ARG A 21 -3.37 10.74 9.48
CA ARG A 21 -2.78 11.77 10.34
C ARG A 21 -2.87 11.41 11.82
N ASP A 22 -4.05 10.96 12.25
CA ASP A 22 -4.29 10.64 13.66
C ASP A 22 -3.49 9.39 14.07
N PHE A 23 -3.40 8.39 13.18
CA PHE A 23 -2.58 7.19 13.38
C PHE A 23 -1.09 7.55 13.46
N GLU A 24 -0.58 8.35 12.52
CA GLU A 24 0.81 8.81 12.49
C GLU A 24 1.20 9.56 13.76
N GLU A 25 0.35 10.47 14.25
CA GLU A 25 0.60 11.18 15.51
C GLU A 25 0.58 10.22 16.71
N ALA A 26 -0.33 9.23 16.74
CA ALA A 26 -0.43 8.30 17.85
C ALA A 26 0.78 7.37 18.00
N VAL A 27 1.43 7.00 16.88
CA VAL A 27 2.61 6.11 16.86
C VAL A 27 3.94 6.88 16.84
N LYS A 28 3.89 8.21 16.77
CA LYS A 28 5.08 9.07 16.62
C LYS A 28 6.09 8.94 17.75
N ALA A 29 5.61 8.84 19.00
CA ALA A 29 6.47 8.71 20.16
C ALA A 29 6.93 7.26 20.39
N ASP A 30 6.00 6.30 20.27
CA ASP A 30 6.23 4.92 20.73
C ASP A 30 5.83 3.82 19.71
N GLY A 31 5.89 4.11 18.42
CA GLY A 31 5.63 3.13 17.37
C GLY A 31 6.82 2.23 17.06
N GLN A 32 6.58 1.15 16.31
CA GLN A 32 7.61 0.37 15.63
C GLN A 32 7.65 0.72 14.15
N ASP A 33 8.83 0.64 13.54
CA ASP A 33 9.03 0.99 12.13
C ASP A 33 8.56 -0.14 11.22
N VAL A 34 7.93 0.25 10.11
CA VAL A 34 7.50 -0.66 9.04
C VAL A 34 7.85 -0.06 7.69
N VAL A 35 8.37 -0.90 6.80
CA VAL A 35 8.66 -0.51 5.42
C VAL A 35 7.84 -1.37 4.47
N ILE A 36 7.10 -0.71 3.58
CA ILE A 36 6.30 -1.34 2.53
C ILE A 36 7.02 -1.09 1.20
N GLY A 37 7.30 -2.15 0.46
CA GLY A 37 7.79 -2.10 -0.92
C GLY A 37 6.78 -2.68 -1.88
N VAL A 38 6.63 -2.07 -3.06
CA VAL A 38 5.92 -2.67 -4.20
C VAL A 38 6.88 -2.76 -5.37
N VAL A 39 7.12 -3.97 -5.84
CA VAL A 39 8.03 -4.29 -6.94
C VAL A 39 7.24 -4.53 -8.22
N ARG A 40 7.70 -3.90 -9.30
CA ARG A 40 7.14 -3.99 -10.66
C ARG A 40 8.24 -4.36 -11.66
N ASN A 41 7.94 -4.18 -12.94
CA ASN A 41 8.85 -4.47 -14.06
C ASN A 41 10.25 -3.90 -13.84
N ASN A 42 11.27 -4.63 -14.32
CA ASN A 42 12.68 -4.29 -14.17
C ASN A 42 13.12 -4.12 -12.70
N GLU A 43 12.47 -4.84 -11.79
CA GLU A 43 12.68 -4.75 -10.34
C GLU A 43 12.44 -3.35 -9.75
N TYR A 44 11.79 -2.44 -10.49
CA TYR A 44 11.50 -1.12 -9.95
C TYR A 44 10.66 -1.24 -8.69
N THR A 45 11.11 -0.57 -7.64
CA THR A 45 10.58 -0.71 -6.29
C THR A 45 10.18 0.66 -5.77
N SER A 46 8.89 0.83 -5.50
CA SER A 46 8.36 1.99 -4.78
C SER A 46 8.26 1.65 -3.31
N VAL A 47 8.77 2.52 -2.44
CA VAL A 47 8.90 2.27 -0.99
C VAL A 47 8.13 3.33 -0.20
N TYR A 48 7.38 2.88 0.80
CA TYR A 48 6.74 3.73 1.80
C TYR A 48 7.22 3.32 3.20
N LYS A 49 7.74 4.28 3.96
CA LYS A 49 8.20 4.09 5.33
C LYS A 49 7.19 4.70 6.27
N THR A 50 6.74 3.95 7.26
CA THR A 50 5.77 4.40 8.27
C THR A 50 6.08 3.75 9.61
N ARG A 51 5.33 4.13 10.64
CA ARG A 51 5.32 3.47 11.94
C ARG A 51 3.93 2.90 12.22
N ILE A 52 3.86 1.90 13.08
CA ILE A 52 2.64 1.29 13.60
C ILE A 52 2.72 1.13 15.12
N TYR A 53 1.61 0.84 15.79
CA TYR A 53 1.66 0.49 17.20
C TYR A 53 2.50 -0.77 17.39
N LYS A 54 3.25 -0.84 18.49
CA LYS A 54 4.01 -2.05 18.83
C LYS A 54 3.09 -3.27 18.93
N GLU A 55 3.61 -4.42 18.52
CA GLU A 55 2.91 -5.69 18.69
C GLU A 55 2.59 -5.96 20.17
N GLY A 56 1.46 -6.62 20.45
CA GLY A 56 1.03 -6.95 21.81
C GLY A 56 0.38 -5.81 22.59
N THR A 57 0.13 -4.66 21.96
CA THR A 57 -0.57 -3.52 22.58
C THR A 57 -2.10 -3.57 22.43
N GLY A 58 -2.64 -4.63 21.81
CA GLY A 58 -4.07 -4.76 21.51
C GLY A 58 -4.55 -3.85 20.37
N LYS A 59 -3.63 -3.26 19.60
CA LYS A 59 -3.89 -2.39 18.46
C LYS A 59 -3.77 -3.09 17.11
N ASP A 60 -3.75 -4.42 17.09
CA ASP A 60 -3.45 -5.22 15.91
C ASP A 60 -4.47 -5.02 14.76
N GLU A 61 -5.76 -4.84 15.08
CA GLU A 61 -6.78 -4.51 14.08
C GLU A 61 -6.59 -3.11 13.47
N GLU A 62 -6.12 -2.15 14.26
CA GLU A 62 -5.86 -0.79 13.80
C GLU A 62 -4.63 -0.77 12.90
N ASN A 63 -3.56 -1.45 13.32
CA ASN A 63 -2.37 -1.70 12.52
C ASN A 63 -2.73 -2.37 11.18
N TYR A 64 -3.57 -3.41 11.21
CA TYR A 64 -3.98 -4.11 10.00
C TYR A 64 -4.77 -3.23 9.05
N ARG A 65 -5.80 -2.53 9.54
CA ARG A 65 -6.60 -1.62 8.70
C ARG A 65 -5.75 -0.53 8.06
N TYR A 66 -4.79 0.01 8.80
CA TYR A 66 -3.90 1.05 8.30
C TYR A 66 -2.93 0.51 7.22
N ILE A 67 -2.19 -0.56 7.53
CA ILE A 67 -1.18 -1.11 6.62
C ILE A 67 -1.82 -1.76 5.40
N GLU A 68 -2.91 -2.50 5.54
CA GLU A 68 -3.60 -3.10 4.41
C GLU A 68 -4.06 -2.01 3.42
N ARG A 69 -4.63 -0.91 3.91
CA ARG A 69 -5.06 0.21 3.06
C ARG A 69 -3.89 0.90 2.37
N LEU A 70 -2.75 1.07 3.05
CA LEU A 70 -1.53 1.59 2.44
C LEU A 70 -0.97 0.65 1.36
N VAL A 71 -0.89 -0.65 1.64
CA VAL A 71 -0.46 -1.68 0.68
C VAL A 71 -1.35 -1.63 -0.57
N LYS A 72 -2.68 -1.65 -0.39
CA LYS A 72 -3.63 -1.55 -1.50
C LYS A 72 -3.44 -0.24 -2.27
N THR A 73 -3.29 0.88 -1.58
CA THR A 73 -3.06 2.19 -2.21
C THR A 73 -1.79 2.17 -3.07
N MET A 74 -0.67 1.70 -2.53
CA MET A 74 0.58 1.59 -3.27
C MET A 74 0.42 0.68 -4.49
N LEU A 75 -0.25 -0.47 -4.32
CA LEU A 75 -0.47 -1.42 -5.40
C LEU A 75 -1.29 -0.81 -6.55
N TRP A 76 -2.31 -0.02 -6.26
CA TRP A 76 -3.13 0.62 -7.29
C TRP A 76 -2.56 1.93 -7.85
N VAL A 77 -1.69 2.63 -7.11
CA VAL A 77 -1.01 3.84 -7.60
C VAL A 77 0.19 3.50 -8.47
N TYR A 78 1.03 2.54 -8.05
CA TYR A 78 2.27 2.21 -8.74
C TYR A 78 2.14 0.99 -9.65
N GLY A 79 1.27 0.05 -9.30
CA GLY A 79 1.24 -1.30 -9.87
C GLY A 79 2.44 -2.14 -9.40
N GLY A 80 2.24 -3.45 -9.26
CA GLY A 80 3.32 -4.39 -9.01
C GLY A 80 2.82 -5.83 -8.85
N TYR A 81 3.73 -6.79 -8.93
CA TYR A 81 3.45 -8.22 -8.70
C TYR A 81 3.99 -8.70 -7.35
N LYS A 82 4.78 -7.89 -6.65
CA LYS A 82 5.41 -8.28 -5.39
C LYS A 82 5.27 -7.19 -4.34
N ILE A 83 4.78 -7.58 -3.17
CA ILE A 83 4.77 -6.73 -1.97
C ILE A 83 5.90 -7.21 -1.06
N ILE A 84 6.68 -6.28 -0.52
CA ILE A 84 7.69 -6.55 0.52
C ILE A 84 7.26 -5.80 1.79
N LEU A 85 7.14 -6.50 2.91
CA LEU A 85 6.86 -5.90 4.21
C LEU A 85 8.01 -6.18 5.18
N ALA A 86 8.62 -5.11 5.70
CA ALA A 86 9.71 -5.19 6.65
C ALA A 86 9.29 -4.67 8.03
N GLY A 87 9.67 -5.37 9.11
CA GLY A 87 9.56 -4.87 10.49
C GLY A 87 8.23 -5.10 11.21
N ALA A 88 7.31 -5.88 10.65
CA ALA A 88 6.06 -6.26 11.32
C ALA A 88 5.65 -7.70 10.98
N PRO A 89 6.28 -8.72 11.58
CA PRO A 89 6.04 -10.12 11.22
C PRO A 89 4.60 -10.57 11.45
N VAL A 90 3.99 -10.26 12.60
CA VAL A 90 2.63 -10.73 12.92
C VAL A 90 1.60 -10.12 11.97
N LEU A 91 1.73 -8.83 11.72
CA LEU A 91 0.89 -8.12 10.77
C LEU A 91 1.15 -8.58 9.32
N GLY A 92 2.41 -8.83 8.99
CA GLY A 92 2.86 -9.30 7.69
C GLY A 92 2.20 -10.61 7.30
N GLU A 93 2.14 -11.58 8.21
CA GLU A 93 1.45 -12.86 7.99
C GLU A 93 -0.03 -12.67 7.65
N ARG A 94 -0.68 -11.69 8.28
CA ARG A 94 -2.07 -11.35 7.96
C ARG A 94 -2.21 -10.75 6.56
N ILE A 95 -1.24 -9.95 6.11
CA ILE A 95 -1.21 -9.45 4.73
C ILE A 95 -0.97 -10.58 3.73
N VAL A 96 -0.05 -11.51 4.01
CA VAL A 96 0.15 -12.72 3.20
C VAL A 96 -1.17 -13.50 3.08
N ALA A 97 -1.90 -13.67 4.19
CA ALA A 97 -3.20 -14.35 4.18
C ALA A 97 -4.30 -13.59 3.42
N ALA A 98 -4.19 -12.26 3.30
CA ALA A 98 -5.14 -11.44 2.55
C ALA A 98 -4.92 -11.53 1.04
N TYR A 99 -3.66 -11.59 0.58
CA TYR A 99 -3.27 -11.60 -0.84
C TYR A 99 -3.02 -13.03 -1.36
N LYS A 100 -4.07 -13.84 -1.40
CA LYS A 100 -4.06 -15.21 -1.95
C LYS A 100 -5.44 -15.60 -2.46
N ASP A 101 -5.55 -16.79 -3.05
CA ASP A 101 -6.85 -17.41 -3.36
C ASP A 101 -7.73 -17.54 -2.11
N GLY A 102 -8.96 -17.04 -2.18
CA GLY A 102 -9.92 -17.00 -1.07
C GLY A 102 -9.59 -15.95 0.01
N GLY A 103 -8.55 -15.13 -0.17
CA GLY A 103 -8.18 -14.05 0.73
C GLY A 103 -9.01 -12.78 0.53
N GLU A 104 -8.99 -11.87 1.51
CA GLU A 104 -9.74 -10.58 1.46
C GLU A 104 -9.35 -9.70 0.25
N ARG A 105 -8.16 -9.93 -0.32
CA ARG A 105 -7.57 -9.20 -1.45
C ARG A 105 -7.36 -10.09 -2.67
N GLU A 106 -8.10 -11.19 -2.78
CA GLU A 106 -8.02 -12.11 -3.92
C GLU A 106 -8.16 -11.38 -5.27
N PHE A 107 -9.09 -10.43 -5.37
CA PHE A 107 -9.25 -9.63 -6.59
C PHE A 107 -7.99 -8.85 -6.94
N ASP A 108 -7.40 -8.14 -5.97
CA ASP A 108 -6.20 -7.34 -6.16
C ASP A 108 -5.01 -8.23 -6.56
N TYR A 109 -4.84 -9.35 -5.86
CA TYR A 109 -3.86 -10.42 -6.14
C TYR A 109 -3.96 -10.93 -7.58
N LYS A 110 -5.12 -11.47 -7.98
CA LYS A 110 -5.35 -12.03 -9.33
C LYS A 110 -5.25 -10.99 -10.43
N PHE A 111 -5.72 -9.78 -10.16
CA PHE A 111 -5.66 -8.71 -11.13
C PHE A 111 -4.22 -8.34 -11.45
N MET A 112 -3.39 -8.15 -10.42
CA MET A 112 -1.99 -7.77 -10.59
C MET A 112 -1.15 -8.92 -11.17
N GLU A 113 -1.38 -10.16 -10.76
CA GLU A 113 -0.73 -11.35 -11.35
C GLU A 113 -0.93 -11.39 -12.88
N ARG A 114 -2.16 -11.14 -13.33
CA ARG A 114 -2.49 -11.11 -14.76
C ARG A 114 -1.90 -9.90 -15.49
N VAL A 115 -1.92 -8.71 -14.89
CA VAL A 115 -1.37 -7.48 -15.52
C VAL A 115 0.14 -7.58 -15.71
N TYR A 116 0.84 -8.18 -14.75
CA TYR A 116 2.29 -8.30 -14.77
C TYR A 116 2.80 -9.61 -15.38
N GLU A 117 1.91 -10.55 -15.70
CA GLU A 117 2.22 -11.88 -16.24
C GLU A 117 3.29 -12.61 -15.40
N LYS A 118 3.23 -12.43 -14.08
CA LYS A 118 4.17 -12.96 -13.10
C LYS A 118 3.42 -13.43 -11.88
N PRO A 119 3.84 -14.53 -11.23
CA PRO A 119 3.26 -14.96 -9.96
C PRO A 119 3.29 -13.80 -8.96
N PHE A 120 2.14 -13.55 -8.34
CA PHE A 120 2.06 -12.51 -7.33
C PHE A 120 2.51 -13.05 -5.97
N GLU A 121 3.33 -12.29 -5.26
CA GLU A 121 3.87 -12.72 -3.97
C GLU A 121 3.93 -11.60 -2.93
N VAL A 122 3.81 -11.99 -1.66
CA VAL A 122 4.05 -11.12 -0.50
C VAL A 122 5.23 -11.70 0.27
N VAL A 123 6.29 -10.91 0.43
CA VAL A 123 7.53 -11.30 1.09
C VAL A 123 7.67 -10.52 2.40
N LEU A 124 7.93 -11.24 3.49
CA LEU A 124 8.22 -10.64 4.79
C LEU A 124 9.73 -10.61 5.04
N THR A 125 10.21 -9.52 5.61
CA THR A 125 11.63 -9.34 5.90
C THR A 125 11.83 -8.54 7.20
N ASP A 126 13.07 -8.49 7.69
CA ASP A 126 13.44 -7.61 8.79
C ASP A 126 13.80 -6.20 8.28
N LEU A 127 13.94 -5.25 9.20
CA LEU A 127 14.31 -3.88 8.85
C LEU A 127 15.73 -3.75 8.27
N ALA A 128 16.63 -4.69 8.59
CA ALA A 128 17.99 -4.69 8.05
C ALA A 128 18.01 -5.02 6.54
N ASN A 129 17.02 -5.78 6.08
CA ASN A 129 16.81 -6.17 4.70
C ASN A 129 15.56 -5.49 4.10
N ALA A 130 15.19 -4.32 4.61
CA ALA A 130 14.07 -3.55 4.09
C ALA A 130 14.30 -3.12 2.63
N PRO A 131 13.25 -3.05 1.79
CA PRO A 131 13.41 -2.68 0.39
C PRO A 131 13.89 -1.23 0.25
N GLU A 132 14.76 -1.00 -0.74
CA GLU A 132 15.20 0.34 -1.12
C GLU A 132 14.44 0.82 -2.36
N ARG A 133 14.25 2.14 -2.46
CA ARG A 133 13.59 2.73 -3.62
C ARG A 133 14.49 2.54 -4.83
N TYR A 134 13.95 1.91 -5.87
CA TYR A 134 14.65 1.75 -7.14
C TYR A 134 13.72 2.13 -8.28
N GLU A 135 13.97 3.27 -8.92
CA GLU A 135 13.15 3.76 -10.01
C GLU A 135 14.05 4.41 -11.07
N THR A 136 13.66 4.27 -12.33
CA THR A 136 14.26 5.05 -13.41
C THR A 136 13.25 6.04 -13.95
N ALA A 137 13.71 7.26 -14.24
CA ALA A 137 12.92 8.21 -15.00
C ALA A 137 12.97 7.79 -16.47
N SER A 138 11.83 7.40 -17.03
CA SER A 138 11.68 7.31 -18.49
C SER A 138 10.99 8.58 -18.97
N PRO A 139 11.53 9.28 -19.99
CA PRO A 139 10.82 10.39 -20.58
C PRO A 139 9.47 9.89 -21.12
N ILE A 140 8.37 10.44 -20.63
CA ILE A 140 7.08 10.27 -21.28
C ILE A 140 7.22 10.90 -22.67
N GLY A 141 7.27 10.05 -23.71
CA GLY A 141 7.42 10.47 -25.09
C GLY A 141 6.42 11.56 -25.42
N ARG A 142 6.91 12.71 -25.89
CA ARG A 142 6.11 13.87 -26.32
C ARG A 142 5.44 13.59 -27.68
N HIS A 143 4.77 12.45 -27.80
CA HIS A 143 4.03 12.07 -28.99
C HIS A 143 2.71 12.85 -29.01
N LEU A 144 2.80 14.10 -29.45
CA LEU A 144 1.66 15.02 -29.59
C LEU A 144 0.85 14.73 -30.88
N ASP A 145 1.33 13.83 -31.73
CA ASP A 145 0.68 13.47 -33.00
C ASP A 145 -0.45 12.44 -32.84
N GLY A 146 -0.75 12.01 -31.62
CA GLY A 146 -1.84 11.07 -31.33
C GLY A 146 -3.16 11.78 -31.02
N CYS A 147 -4.29 11.16 -31.37
CA CYS A 147 -5.63 11.61 -30.97
C CYS A 147 -5.99 11.17 -29.54
N ARG A 148 -5.18 11.51 -28.53
CA ARG A 148 -5.53 11.23 -27.12
C ARG A 148 -6.45 12.34 -26.58
N ILE A 149 -7.56 11.93 -25.97
CA ILE A 149 -8.47 12.79 -25.18
C ILE A 149 -7.82 13.07 -23.82
#